data_AF-A0A533B3F5-F1
#
_entry.id   AF-A0A533B3F5-F1
#
_cell.length_a   1.000
_cell.length_b   1.000
_cell.length_c   1.000
_cell.angle_alpha   90.00
_cell.angle_beta   90.00
_cell.angle_gamma   90.00
#
_symmetry.space_group_name_H-M   'P 1'
#
loop_
_entity.id
_entity.type
_entity.pdbx_description
1 polymer ?
#
loop_
_entity_poly.entity_id
_entity_poly.type
_entity_poly.pdbx_seq_one_letter_code
_entity_poly.pdbx_strand_id
1 'polypeptide(L)'
;MVYLGKRLASVAGYGVEPALIDPSLPTNRSNSDRTGGGMTYWPSYSSILPECRAAYLDWLAAGRRDPSAYIGYVFLYFYGLERRALGDALRSEKAGRDVPVIIREVEQLLQVYAGNSSFRNYATQFLDVLKLMSAESTEFEPPMERAGYELPVSLRVGIGRIIAAGKPLPANWALSWFLLHPETSLRTPAKRCPEEFNELFHARYRREFGDGLVLKPKRSKLKIALRPASASFGGQVDLKAIWRERWH
;
A
#
# COMPACT_ATOMS: atom_id res chain seq x y z
N MET A 1 0.40 12.84 -10.61
CA MET A 1 -0.69 13.65 -10.00
C MET A 1 -0.10 14.47 -8.87
N VAL A 2 -0.37 15.77 -8.76
CA VAL A 2 0.19 16.63 -7.69
C VAL A 2 -0.86 17.59 -7.15
N TYR A 3 -0.74 17.99 -5.89
CA TYR A 3 -1.56 19.03 -5.28
C TYR A 3 -0.77 20.34 -5.29
N LEU A 4 -1.32 21.37 -5.95
CA LEU A 4 -0.72 22.69 -6.08
C LEU A 4 -1.65 23.73 -5.47
N GLY A 5 -1.14 24.57 -4.57
CA GLY A 5 -1.90 25.65 -3.97
C GLY A 5 -1.31 26.12 -2.65
N LYS A 6 -1.87 27.19 -2.10
CA LYS A 6 -1.37 27.81 -0.85
C LYS A 6 -1.98 27.20 0.42
N ARG A 7 -3.12 26.53 0.30
CA ARG A 7 -3.85 25.97 1.45
C ARG A 7 -4.55 24.69 1.05
N LEU A 8 -4.29 23.64 1.84
CA LEU A 8 -4.99 22.38 1.80
C LEU A 8 -4.82 21.74 3.17
N ALA A 9 -5.93 21.52 3.88
CA ALA A 9 -5.89 20.83 5.17
C ALA A 9 -5.53 19.35 4.95
N SER A 10 -4.81 18.76 5.91
CA SER A 10 -4.60 17.31 5.99
C SER A 10 -5.95 16.57 6.00
N VAL A 11 -5.96 15.30 5.62
CA VAL A 11 -7.18 14.48 5.57
C VAL A 11 -7.84 14.39 6.95
N ALA A 12 -7.04 14.29 8.01
CA ALA A 12 -7.52 14.30 9.40
C ALA A 12 -7.93 15.70 9.91
N GLY A 13 -7.60 16.78 9.18
CA GLY A 13 -7.99 18.15 9.51
C GLY A 13 -7.13 18.87 10.54
N TYR A 14 -6.10 18.21 11.10
CA TYR A 14 -5.26 18.76 12.17
C TYR A 14 -3.99 19.48 11.70
N GLY A 15 -3.81 19.70 10.39
CA GLY A 15 -2.61 20.35 9.86
C GLY A 15 -2.69 20.66 8.38
N VAL A 16 -1.55 21.05 7.79
CA VAL A 16 -1.41 21.23 6.33
C VAL A 16 -1.14 19.88 5.68
N GLU A 17 -1.69 19.65 4.50
CA GLU A 17 -1.41 18.46 3.69
C GLU A 17 0.10 18.38 3.36
N PRO A 18 0.82 17.32 3.79
CA PRO A 18 2.24 17.15 3.50
C PRO A 18 2.57 17.19 2.01
N ALA A 19 1.69 16.65 1.15
CA ALA A 19 1.88 16.61 -0.30
C ALA A 19 1.57 17.94 -1.04
N LEU A 20 1.13 18.99 -0.34
CA LEU A 20 0.76 20.26 -0.97
C LEU A 20 2.00 21.03 -1.41
N ILE A 21 2.16 21.17 -2.72
CA ILE A 21 3.14 22.08 -3.32
C ILE A 21 2.59 23.51 -3.19
N ASP A 22 3.18 24.30 -2.30
CA ASP A 22 2.90 25.72 -2.18
C ASP A 22 3.89 26.54 -3.03
N PRO A 23 3.43 27.18 -4.13
CA PRO A 23 4.29 27.95 -5.02
C PRO A 23 4.78 29.27 -4.40
N SER A 24 4.26 29.68 -3.25
CA SER A 24 4.72 30.87 -2.53
C SER A 24 5.94 30.60 -1.64
N LEU A 25 6.28 29.33 -1.39
CA LEU A 25 7.44 28.97 -0.61
C LEU A 25 8.73 29.03 -1.46
N PRO A 26 9.84 29.52 -0.89
CA PRO A 26 11.09 29.66 -1.63
C PRO A 26 11.66 28.32 -2.07
N THR A 27 12.30 28.33 -3.24
CA THR A 27 13.08 27.22 -3.81
C THR A 27 14.48 27.69 -4.11
N ASN A 28 15.50 26.87 -3.82
CA ASN A 28 16.90 27.19 -4.11
C ASN A 28 17.43 26.28 -5.23
N ARG A 29 17.20 26.67 -6.49
CA ARG A 29 17.61 25.88 -7.66
C ARG A 29 19.12 25.84 -7.87
N SER A 30 19.86 26.86 -7.43
CA SER A 30 21.32 26.91 -7.51
C SER A 30 22.02 25.90 -6.61
N ASN A 31 21.35 25.44 -5.55
CA ASN A 31 21.87 24.45 -4.61
C ASN A 31 20.82 23.37 -4.33
N SER A 32 20.36 22.68 -5.38
CA SER A 32 19.35 21.63 -5.29
C SER A 32 19.88 20.42 -4.50
N ASP A 33 19.30 20.11 -3.33
CA ASP A 33 19.72 19.02 -2.46
C ASP A 33 19.20 17.68 -2.98
N ARG A 34 19.91 17.04 -3.91
CA ARG A 34 19.45 15.75 -4.49
C ARG A 34 19.63 14.55 -3.55
N THR A 35 20.48 14.69 -2.53
CA THR A 35 20.78 13.60 -1.59
C THR A 35 19.79 13.57 -0.42
N GLY A 36 18.99 14.62 -0.23
CA GLY A 36 17.97 14.72 0.79
C GLY A 36 18.54 14.95 2.20
N GLY A 37 19.74 15.52 2.31
CA GLY A 37 20.38 15.81 3.59
C GLY A 37 19.54 16.73 4.50
N GLY A 38 18.73 17.61 3.90
CA GLY A 38 17.80 18.49 4.61
C GLY A 38 16.42 17.90 4.90
N MET A 39 16.15 16.64 4.54
CA MET A 39 14.83 16.02 4.73
C MET A 39 14.71 15.27 6.04
N THR A 40 13.58 15.44 6.71
CA THR A 40 13.18 14.63 7.86
C THR A 40 12.51 13.32 7.40
N TYR A 41 12.41 12.34 8.30
CA TYR A 41 11.87 11.00 8.01
C TYR A 41 10.43 11.01 7.47
N TRP A 42 9.59 11.94 7.94
CA TRP A 42 8.22 12.19 7.46
C TRP A 42 8.09 13.63 6.95
N PRO A 43 8.54 13.88 5.71
CA PRO A 43 8.63 15.24 5.20
C PRO A 43 7.25 15.83 4.89
N SER A 44 7.13 17.13 5.09
CA SER A 44 6.04 17.93 4.50
C SER A 44 6.67 18.94 3.55
N TYR A 45 6.07 19.14 2.36
CA TYR A 45 6.58 20.13 1.41
C TYR A 45 6.70 21.52 2.05
N SER A 46 5.78 21.87 2.95
CA SER A 46 5.80 23.15 3.66
C SER A 46 6.99 23.31 4.61
N SER A 47 7.53 22.23 5.17
CA SER A 47 8.57 22.28 6.21
C SER A 47 9.98 21.93 5.70
N ILE A 48 10.12 21.31 4.53
CA ILE A 48 11.44 21.01 3.97
C ILE A 48 12.16 22.28 3.50
N LEU A 49 13.49 22.23 3.48
CA LEU A 49 14.33 23.36 3.09
C LEU A 49 14.12 23.76 1.60
N PRO A 50 14.38 25.02 1.21
CA PRO A 50 14.24 25.48 -0.17
C PRO A 50 15.00 24.65 -1.22
N GLU A 51 16.18 24.16 -0.87
CA GLU A 51 17.02 23.25 -1.67
C GLU A 51 16.36 21.88 -1.87
N CYS A 52 15.72 21.32 -0.84
CA CYS A 52 14.96 20.09 -0.94
C CYS A 52 13.70 20.27 -1.80
N ARG A 53 13.02 21.44 -1.72
CA ARG A 53 11.89 21.76 -2.59
C ARG A 53 12.34 21.81 -4.06
N ALA A 54 13.49 22.43 -4.34
CA ALA A 54 14.05 22.47 -5.68
C ALA A 54 14.32 21.04 -6.21
N ALA A 55 15.01 20.20 -5.43
CA ALA A 55 15.30 18.83 -5.81
C ALA A 55 14.04 17.98 -6.02
N TYR A 56 13.04 18.13 -5.15
CA TYR A 56 11.75 17.47 -5.31
C TYR A 56 11.05 17.87 -6.63
N LEU A 57 11.02 19.16 -6.95
CA LEU A 57 10.42 19.67 -8.18
C LEU A 57 11.18 19.22 -9.42
N ASP A 58 12.52 19.19 -9.36
CA ASP A 58 13.37 18.68 -10.44
C ASP A 58 13.09 17.19 -10.69
N TRP A 59 13.00 16.37 -9.63
CA TRP A 59 12.66 14.95 -9.73
C TRP A 59 11.25 14.72 -10.29
N LEU A 60 10.27 15.54 -9.90
CA LEU A 60 8.92 15.50 -10.46
C LEU A 60 8.92 15.79 -11.96
N ALA A 61 9.70 16.80 -12.40
CA ALA A 61 9.83 17.21 -13.79
C ALA A 61 10.61 16.19 -14.64
N ALA A 62 11.60 15.52 -14.05
CA ALA A 62 12.40 14.47 -14.69
C ALA A 62 11.65 13.11 -14.82
N GLY A 63 10.35 13.08 -14.57
CA GLY A 63 9.50 11.90 -14.80
C GLY A 63 9.40 10.94 -13.62
N ARG A 64 10.01 11.24 -12.46
CA ARG A 64 9.85 10.48 -11.20
C ARG A 64 10.40 9.04 -11.23
N ARG A 65 11.37 8.74 -12.10
CA ARG A 65 11.90 7.37 -12.31
C ARG A 65 13.42 7.24 -12.13
N ASP A 66 14.08 8.25 -11.57
CA ASP A 66 15.51 8.17 -11.26
C ASP A 66 15.75 7.22 -10.06
N PRO A 67 16.39 6.05 -10.25
CA PRO A 67 16.60 5.08 -9.17
C PRO A 67 17.55 5.60 -8.07
N SER A 68 18.31 6.67 -8.34
CA SER A 68 19.21 7.30 -7.37
C SER A 68 18.52 8.37 -6.51
N ALA A 69 17.26 8.70 -6.80
CA ALA A 69 16.53 9.73 -6.06
C ALA A 69 16.43 9.40 -4.58
N TYR A 70 16.64 10.41 -3.73
CA TYR A 70 16.42 10.26 -2.31
C TYR A 70 14.97 9.85 -2.03
N ILE A 71 14.79 8.78 -1.25
CA ILE A 71 13.49 8.11 -1.09
C ILE A 71 12.43 9.03 -0.45
N GLY A 72 12.83 10.04 0.33
CA GLY A 72 11.91 11.02 0.90
C GLY A 72 11.14 11.82 -0.15
N TYR A 73 11.73 12.09 -1.33
CA TYR A 73 11.04 12.73 -2.45
C TYR A 73 9.96 11.83 -3.05
N VAL A 74 10.25 10.53 -3.15
CA VAL A 74 9.29 9.51 -3.60
C VAL A 74 8.12 9.42 -2.63
N PHE A 75 8.39 9.39 -1.33
CA PHE A 75 7.36 9.40 -0.28
C PHE A 75 6.50 10.67 -0.33
N LEU A 76 7.10 11.84 -0.49
CA LEU A 76 6.37 13.10 -0.56
C LEU A 76 5.36 13.13 -1.73
N TYR A 77 5.74 12.57 -2.87
CA TYR A 77 4.81 12.37 -4.00
C TYR A 77 3.77 11.30 -3.72
N PHE A 78 4.18 10.17 -3.14
CA PHE A 78 3.30 9.07 -2.77
C PHE A 78 2.19 9.50 -1.80
N TYR A 79 2.46 10.44 -0.89
CA TYR A 79 1.45 11.02 0.01
C TYR A 79 0.27 11.63 -0.75
N GLY A 80 0.52 12.26 -1.90
CA GLY A 80 -0.54 12.79 -2.76
C GLY A 80 -1.38 11.68 -3.39
N LEU A 81 -0.76 10.56 -3.78
CA LEU A 81 -1.48 9.40 -4.32
C LEU A 81 -2.39 8.77 -3.25
N GLU A 82 -1.88 8.60 -2.02
CA GLU A 82 -2.66 8.13 -0.88
C GLU A 82 -3.84 9.06 -0.58
N ARG A 83 -3.59 10.37 -0.49
CA ARG A 83 -4.64 11.37 -0.27
C ARG A 83 -5.74 11.25 -1.32
N ARG A 84 -5.38 11.16 -2.61
CA ARG A 84 -6.36 11.10 -3.68
C ARG A 84 -7.26 9.88 -3.55
N ALA A 85 -6.65 8.70 -3.36
CA ALA A 85 -7.39 7.45 -3.40
C ALA A 85 -8.13 7.13 -2.10
N LEU A 86 -7.62 7.55 -0.93
CA LEU A 86 -8.19 7.22 0.38
C LEU A 86 -8.94 8.38 1.05
N GLY A 87 -8.66 9.62 0.65
CA GLY A 87 -9.30 10.82 1.21
C GLY A 87 -10.29 11.45 0.24
N ASP A 88 -9.81 11.86 -0.94
CA ASP A 88 -10.62 12.61 -1.89
C ASP A 88 -11.67 11.74 -2.60
N ALA A 89 -11.31 10.49 -2.96
CA ALA A 89 -12.21 9.55 -3.64
C ALA A 89 -13.49 9.24 -2.85
N LEU A 90 -13.48 9.42 -1.52
CA LEU A 90 -14.65 9.25 -0.66
C LEU A 90 -15.62 10.41 -0.68
N ARG A 91 -15.14 11.56 -1.16
CA ARG A 91 -15.91 12.81 -1.19
C ARG A 91 -16.22 13.25 -2.62
N SER A 92 -15.61 12.60 -3.62
CA SER A 92 -15.70 13.00 -5.01
C SER A 92 -15.56 11.80 -5.95
N GLU A 93 -16.61 11.53 -6.73
CA GLU A 93 -16.59 10.52 -7.78
C GLU A 93 -15.49 10.81 -8.83
N LYS A 94 -15.25 12.09 -9.13
CA LYS A 94 -14.15 12.52 -10.02
C LYS A 94 -12.79 12.05 -9.49
N ALA A 95 -12.56 12.12 -8.19
CA ALA A 95 -11.33 11.59 -7.58
C ALA A 95 -11.32 10.05 -7.57
N GLY A 96 -12.47 9.40 -7.40
CA GLY A 96 -12.60 7.95 -7.53
C GLY A 96 -12.19 7.41 -8.90
N ARG A 97 -12.47 8.15 -9.98
CA ARG A 97 -12.06 7.80 -11.35
C ARG A 97 -10.54 7.79 -11.56
N ASP A 98 -9.78 8.42 -10.67
CA ASP A 98 -8.31 8.42 -10.76
C ASP A 98 -7.67 7.15 -10.17
N VAL A 99 -8.41 6.34 -9.39
CA VAL A 99 -7.87 5.15 -8.70
C VAL A 99 -7.15 4.18 -9.65
N PRO A 100 -7.67 3.83 -10.85
CA PRO A 100 -6.95 2.96 -11.78
C PRO A 100 -5.62 3.54 -12.27
N VAL A 101 -5.53 4.86 -12.44
CA VAL A 101 -4.27 5.54 -12.82
C VAL A 101 -3.30 5.54 -11.65
N ILE A 102 -3.79 5.73 -10.43
CA ILE A 102 -2.98 5.69 -9.21
C ILE A 102 -2.37 4.30 -9.00
N ILE A 103 -3.16 3.22 -9.19
CA ILE A 103 -2.66 1.84 -9.12
C ILE A 103 -1.45 1.67 -10.06
N ARG A 104 -1.60 2.06 -11.34
CA ARG A 104 -0.50 1.95 -12.32
C ARG A 104 0.71 2.80 -11.95
N GLU A 105 0.51 4.02 -11.44
CA GLU A 105 1.61 4.88 -11.01
C GLU A 105 2.39 4.26 -9.84
N VAL A 106 1.70 3.67 -8.86
CA VAL A 106 2.36 3.01 -7.71
C VAL A 106 3.09 1.74 -8.14
N GLU A 107 2.52 0.94 -9.05
CA GLU A 107 3.20 -0.21 -9.65
C GLU A 107 4.49 0.20 -10.36
N GLN A 108 4.47 1.29 -11.13
CA GLN A 108 5.67 1.83 -11.79
C GLN A 108 6.70 2.37 -10.79
N LEU A 109 6.26 3.00 -9.70
CA LEU A 109 7.18 3.42 -8.63
C LEU A 109 7.82 2.20 -7.95
N LEU A 110 7.08 1.13 -7.72
CA LEU A 110 7.62 -0.11 -7.16
C LEU A 110 8.68 -0.73 -8.08
N GLN A 111 8.49 -0.70 -9.40
CA GLN A 111 9.51 -1.19 -10.34
C GLN A 111 10.86 -0.49 -10.18
N VAL A 112 10.87 0.79 -9.79
CA VAL A 112 12.11 1.57 -9.62
C VAL A 112 12.63 1.51 -8.18
N TYR A 113 11.74 1.61 -7.18
CA TYR A 113 12.12 1.87 -5.80
C TYR A 113 11.85 0.71 -4.82
N ALA A 114 11.47 -0.49 -5.31
CA ALA A 114 11.22 -1.66 -4.44
C ALA A 114 12.45 -2.11 -3.62
N GLY A 115 13.66 -1.67 -3.99
CA GLY A 115 14.87 -1.89 -3.18
C GLY A 115 14.81 -1.22 -1.80
N ASN A 116 14.01 -0.15 -1.63
CA ASN A 116 13.78 0.45 -0.32
C ASN A 116 12.65 -0.31 0.42
N SER A 117 12.99 -0.97 1.52
CA SER A 117 12.07 -1.82 2.28
C SER A 117 10.85 -1.07 2.82
N SER A 118 11.06 0.15 3.34
CA SER A 118 9.97 0.99 3.86
C SER A 118 8.99 1.38 2.75
N PHE A 119 9.50 1.89 1.62
CA PHE A 119 8.66 2.28 0.49
C PHE A 119 7.91 1.07 -0.08
N ARG A 120 8.61 -0.04 -0.31
CA ARG A 120 8.01 -1.29 -0.78
C ARG A 120 6.85 -1.73 0.11
N ASN A 121 7.02 -1.68 1.44
CA ASN A 121 5.98 -2.07 2.37
C ASN A 121 4.73 -1.17 2.26
N TYR A 122 4.90 0.16 2.32
CA TYR A 122 3.76 1.08 2.23
C TYR A 122 3.05 1.01 0.87
N ALA A 123 3.82 1.01 -0.22
CA ALA A 123 3.28 0.96 -1.58
C ALA A 123 2.53 -0.36 -1.86
N THR A 124 3.05 -1.51 -1.43
CA THR A 124 2.36 -2.80 -1.59
C THR A 124 1.09 -2.87 -0.75
N GLN A 125 1.13 -2.45 0.53
CA GLN A 125 -0.07 -2.42 1.36
C GLN A 125 -1.16 -1.50 0.79
N PHE A 126 -0.76 -0.35 0.24
CA PHE A 126 -1.66 0.57 -0.43
C PHE A 126 -2.27 -0.05 -1.69
N LEU A 127 -1.46 -0.69 -2.55
CA LEU A 127 -1.96 -1.40 -3.74
C LEU A 127 -2.92 -2.52 -3.41
N ASP A 128 -2.62 -3.33 -2.40
CA ASP A 128 -3.50 -4.41 -1.93
C ASP A 128 -4.89 -3.86 -1.58
N VAL A 129 -4.93 -2.73 -0.87
CA VAL A 129 -6.17 -2.05 -0.50
C VAL A 129 -6.90 -1.53 -1.73
N LEU A 130 -6.20 -0.84 -2.65
CA LEU A 130 -6.84 -0.29 -3.85
C LEU A 130 -7.37 -1.39 -4.79
N LYS A 131 -6.62 -2.47 -5.00
CA LYS A 131 -7.03 -3.59 -5.84
C LYS A 131 -8.23 -4.31 -5.25
N LEU A 132 -8.24 -4.50 -3.93
CA LEU A 132 -9.37 -5.05 -3.21
C LEU A 132 -10.63 -4.18 -3.35
N MET A 133 -10.45 -2.86 -3.38
CA MET A 133 -11.51 -1.86 -3.56
C MET A 133 -12.02 -1.80 -5.00
N SER A 134 -11.16 -2.01 -6.00
CA SER A 134 -11.51 -1.97 -7.42
C SER A 134 -12.07 -3.28 -7.95
N ALA A 135 -11.71 -4.42 -7.35
CA ALA A 135 -12.19 -5.72 -7.76
C ALA A 135 -13.64 -5.93 -7.32
N GLU A 136 -14.55 -5.82 -8.27
CA GLU A 136 -15.87 -6.48 -8.21
C GLU A 136 -15.72 -8.02 -8.31
N SER A 137 -14.55 -8.52 -8.70
CA SER A 137 -14.30 -9.94 -8.93
C SER A 137 -13.95 -10.71 -7.64
N THR A 138 -14.46 -11.94 -7.62
CA THR A 138 -14.24 -12.98 -6.62
C THR A 138 -12.93 -13.76 -6.83
N GLU A 139 -12.18 -13.46 -7.89
CA GLU A 139 -10.92 -14.09 -8.27
C GLU A 139 -9.74 -13.19 -7.86
N PHE A 140 -9.38 -13.26 -6.58
CA PHE A 140 -8.08 -12.81 -6.12
C PHE A 140 -7.17 -14.05 -6.04
N GLU A 141 -5.94 -13.95 -6.51
CA GLU A 141 -4.90 -14.92 -6.14
C GLU A 141 -4.30 -14.53 -4.78
N PRO A 142 -3.95 -15.50 -3.94
CA PRO A 142 -3.33 -15.21 -2.66
C PRO A 142 -1.90 -14.69 -2.86
N PRO A 143 -1.44 -13.68 -2.09
CA PRO A 143 -0.08 -13.19 -2.19
C PRO A 143 0.90 -14.28 -1.74
N MET A 144 2.03 -14.44 -2.44
CA MET A 144 3.05 -15.44 -2.09
C MET A 144 4.29 -14.82 -1.43
N GLU A 145 4.40 -13.49 -1.45
CA GLU A 145 5.55 -12.77 -0.91
C GLU A 145 5.15 -11.83 0.21
N ARG A 146 6.06 -11.70 1.18
CA ARG A 146 5.87 -10.84 2.35
C ARG A 146 6.50 -9.47 2.10
N ALA A 147 5.66 -8.42 2.09
CA ALA A 147 6.13 -7.04 1.96
C ALA A 147 6.54 -6.40 3.31
N GLY A 148 6.12 -6.97 4.45
CA GLY A 148 6.41 -6.45 5.79
C GLY A 148 6.05 -7.40 6.94
N TYR A 149 6.13 -6.93 8.19
CA TYR A 149 5.92 -7.79 9.37
C TYR A 149 4.47 -8.19 9.64
N GLU A 150 3.49 -7.52 9.03
CA GLU A 150 2.09 -7.91 9.16
C GLU A 150 1.66 -8.84 8.02
N LEU A 151 0.58 -9.62 8.26
CA LEU A 151 -0.08 -10.35 7.18
C LEU A 151 -0.63 -9.36 6.15
N PRO A 152 -0.40 -9.59 4.84
CA PRO A 152 -0.95 -8.75 3.79
C PRO A 152 -2.45 -8.55 3.94
N VAL A 153 -2.91 -7.34 3.65
CA VAL A 153 -4.35 -7.02 3.73
C VAL A 153 -5.12 -7.87 2.72
N SER A 154 -4.60 -8.00 1.51
CA SER A 154 -5.15 -8.88 0.45
C SER A 154 -5.43 -10.30 0.95
N LEU A 155 -4.45 -10.90 1.64
CA LEU A 155 -4.58 -12.24 2.23
C LEU A 155 -5.70 -12.31 3.27
N ARG A 156 -5.71 -11.37 4.24
CA ARG A 156 -6.73 -11.33 5.30
C ARG A 156 -8.14 -11.17 4.74
N VAL A 157 -8.30 -10.33 3.72
CA VAL A 157 -9.63 -10.09 3.12
C VAL A 157 -10.07 -11.25 2.24
N GLY A 158 -9.19 -11.82 1.43
CA GLY A 158 -9.56 -12.96 0.59
C GLY A 158 -9.96 -14.18 1.41
N ILE A 159 -9.23 -14.51 2.47
CA ILE A 159 -9.65 -15.53 3.45
C ILE A 159 -11.01 -15.15 4.06
N GLY A 160 -11.20 -13.90 4.47
CA GLY A 160 -12.47 -13.42 5.01
C GLY A 160 -13.65 -13.59 4.04
N ARG A 161 -13.45 -13.31 2.74
CA ARG A 161 -14.46 -13.49 1.69
C ARG A 161 -14.81 -14.97 1.49
N ILE A 162 -13.82 -15.85 1.47
CA ILE A 162 -14.01 -17.30 1.34
C ILE A 162 -14.85 -17.84 2.50
N ILE A 163 -14.49 -17.44 3.73
CA ILE A 163 -15.24 -17.79 4.96
C ILE A 163 -16.67 -17.26 4.91
N ALA A 164 -16.87 -16.00 4.50
CA ALA A 164 -18.19 -15.39 4.41
C ALA A 164 -19.09 -16.07 3.36
N ALA A 165 -18.50 -16.56 2.27
CA ALA A 165 -19.20 -17.32 1.24
C ALA A 165 -19.47 -18.79 1.64
N GLY A 166 -19.01 -19.22 2.82
CA GLY A 166 -19.14 -20.62 3.27
C GLY A 166 -18.36 -21.62 2.42
N LYS A 167 -17.39 -21.14 1.62
CA LYS A 167 -16.58 -21.98 0.74
C LYS A 167 -15.41 -22.60 1.51
N PRO A 168 -14.97 -23.82 1.16
CA PRO A 168 -13.74 -24.38 1.71
C PRO A 168 -12.54 -23.50 1.33
N LEU A 169 -11.60 -23.32 2.26
CA LEU A 169 -10.36 -22.59 2.02
C LEU A 169 -9.47 -23.36 1.04
N PRO A 170 -9.21 -22.86 -0.18
CA PRO A 170 -8.41 -23.61 -1.14
C PRO A 170 -6.94 -23.71 -0.71
N ALA A 171 -6.24 -24.72 -1.22
CA ALA A 171 -4.87 -25.04 -0.81
C ALA A 171 -3.87 -23.89 -1.05
N ASN A 172 -3.99 -23.12 -2.13
CA ASN A 172 -3.13 -21.96 -2.42
C ASN A 172 -3.30 -20.85 -1.37
N TRP A 173 -4.53 -20.60 -0.91
CA TRP A 173 -4.82 -19.63 0.14
C TRP A 173 -4.30 -20.08 1.51
N ALA A 174 -4.43 -21.39 1.81
CA ALA A 174 -3.88 -21.97 3.03
C ALA A 174 -2.35 -21.93 3.04
N LEU A 175 -1.71 -22.23 1.90
CA LEU A 175 -0.26 -22.15 1.73
C LEU A 175 0.24 -20.71 1.91
N SER A 176 -0.38 -19.74 1.24
CA SER A 176 -0.07 -18.33 1.39
C SER A 176 -0.20 -17.88 2.85
N TRP A 177 -1.29 -18.24 3.53
CA TRP A 177 -1.43 -17.94 4.95
C TRP A 177 -0.30 -18.56 5.77
N PHE A 178 -0.01 -19.83 5.57
CA PHE A 178 1.06 -20.51 6.27
C PHE A 178 2.41 -19.80 6.05
N LEU A 179 2.80 -19.55 4.81
CA LEU A 179 4.09 -18.94 4.45
C LEU A 179 4.25 -17.51 4.99
N LEU A 180 3.16 -16.74 5.02
CA LEU A 180 3.18 -15.33 5.39
C LEU A 180 2.90 -15.07 6.88
N HIS A 181 2.51 -16.10 7.63
CA HIS A 181 2.24 -15.96 9.06
C HIS A 181 3.49 -15.51 9.83
N PRO A 182 3.41 -14.53 10.74
CA PRO A 182 4.58 -14.02 11.46
C PRO A 182 5.35 -15.06 12.25
N GLU A 183 4.66 -16.11 12.72
CA GLU A 183 5.25 -17.19 13.51
C GLU A 183 5.77 -18.35 12.66
N THR A 184 5.57 -18.32 11.33
CA THR A 184 6.07 -19.37 10.46
C THR A 184 7.55 -19.16 10.16
N SER A 185 8.35 -20.18 10.44
CA SER A 185 9.74 -20.27 10.02
C SER A 185 9.99 -21.59 9.29
N LEU A 186 10.27 -21.52 7.99
CA LEU A 186 10.62 -22.69 7.19
C LEU A 186 12.02 -23.20 7.55
N ARG A 187 12.16 -24.53 7.59
CA ARG A 187 13.47 -25.20 7.65
C ARG A 187 14.22 -25.04 6.32
N THR A 188 15.55 -25.15 6.37
CA THR A 188 16.43 -24.93 5.21
C THR A 188 16.02 -25.69 3.93
N PRO A 189 15.63 -26.98 3.97
CA PRO A 189 15.20 -27.69 2.76
C PRO A 189 14.00 -27.02 2.08
N ALA A 190 12.98 -26.62 2.84
CA ALA A 190 11.79 -25.95 2.33
C ALA A 190 12.07 -24.54 1.78
N LYS A 191 13.16 -23.90 2.21
CA LYS A 191 13.61 -22.61 1.66
C LYS A 191 14.38 -22.77 0.34
N ARG A 192 15.07 -23.89 0.14
CA ARG A 192 15.90 -24.16 -1.05
C ARG A 192 15.13 -24.81 -2.19
N CYS A 193 14.05 -25.51 -1.86
CA CYS A 193 13.17 -26.23 -2.78
C CYS A 193 11.72 -25.75 -2.61
N PRO A 194 11.44 -24.46 -2.91
CA PRO A 194 10.11 -23.88 -2.68
C PRO A 194 9.05 -24.51 -3.60
N GLU A 195 9.41 -24.89 -4.83
CA GLU A 195 8.50 -25.54 -5.77
C GLU A 195 8.03 -26.90 -5.24
N GLU A 196 8.97 -27.76 -4.82
CA GLU A 196 8.67 -29.08 -4.28
C GLU A 196 7.93 -28.99 -2.94
N PHE A 197 8.27 -27.99 -2.11
CA PHE A 197 7.54 -27.72 -0.89
C PHE A 197 6.08 -27.36 -1.17
N ASN A 198 5.84 -26.49 -2.15
CA ASN A 198 4.50 -26.08 -2.56
C ASN A 198 3.70 -27.29 -3.07
N GLU A 199 4.28 -28.09 -3.97
CA GLU A 199 3.63 -29.31 -4.48
C GLU A 199 3.27 -30.29 -3.35
N LEU A 200 4.22 -30.54 -2.42
CA LEU A 200 3.99 -31.43 -1.30
C LEU A 200 2.92 -30.88 -0.34
N PHE A 201 2.91 -29.57 -0.10
CA PHE A 201 1.88 -28.91 0.70
C PHE A 201 0.51 -29.12 0.07
N HIS A 202 0.37 -28.84 -1.23
CA HIS A 202 -0.88 -29.03 -1.96
C HIS A 202 -1.37 -30.48 -1.91
N ALA A 203 -0.48 -31.45 -2.13
CA ALA A 203 -0.82 -32.87 -2.09
C ALA A 203 -1.31 -33.31 -0.69
N ARG A 204 -0.60 -32.89 0.37
CA ARG A 204 -0.98 -33.21 1.76
C ARG A 204 -2.27 -32.50 2.17
N TYR A 205 -2.43 -31.24 1.81
CA TYR A 205 -3.62 -30.46 2.11
C TYR A 205 -4.86 -31.08 1.46
N ARG A 206 -4.78 -31.45 0.18
CA ARG A 206 -5.88 -32.10 -0.53
C ARG A 206 -6.21 -33.48 0.05
N ARG A 207 -5.20 -34.25 0.47
CA ARG A 207 -5.43 -35.56 1.11
C ARG A 207 -6.17 -35.43 2.44
N GLU A 208 -5.85 -34.42 3.24
CA GLU A 208 -6.43 -34.23 4.58
C GLU A 208 -7.79 -33.51 4.53
N PHE A 209 -7.91 -32.49 3.68
CA PHE A 209 -9.04 -31.56 3.68
C PHE A 209 -9.87 -31.57 2.38
N GLY A 210 -9.54 -32.42 1.41
CA GLY A 210 -10.24 -32.51 0.13
C GLY A 210 -10.17 -31.17 -0.64
N ASP A 211 -11.35 -30.61 -0.91
CA ASP A 211 -11.50 -29.30 -1.57
C ASP A 211 -11.08 -28.12 -0.69
N GLY A 212 -10.94 -28.34 0.62
CA GLY A 212 -10.29 -27.41 1.54
C GLY A 212 -10.91 -27.30 2.92
N LEU A 213 -10.27 -26.53 3.79
CA LEU A 213 -10.69 -26.37 5.18
C LEU A 213 -11.93 -25.49 5.28
N VAL A 214 -13.04 -26.03 5.77
CA VAL A 214 -14.26 -25.26 6.04
C VAL A 214 -14.14 -24.55 7.38
N LEU A 215 -13.95 -23.24 7.33
CA LEU A 215 -13.83 -22.39 8.51
C LEU A 215 -15.19 -21.76 8.84
N LYS A 216 -15.65 -21.93 10.08
CA LYS A 216 -16.90 -21.31 10.54
C LYS A 216 -16.70 -19.80 10.73
N PRO A 217 -17.62 -18.94 10.24
CA PRO A 217 -17.53 -17.51 10.49
C PRO A 217 -17.62 -17.23 11.99
N LYS A 218 -16.58 -16.60 12.56
CA LYS A 218 -16.68 -16.01 13.91
C LYS A 218 -17.55 -14.75 13.82
N ARG A 219 -18.35 -14.47 14.86
CA ARG A 219 -19.16 -13.24 14.98
C ARG A 219 -18.32 -11.95 14.94
N SER A 220 -17.01 -12.03 15.11
CA SER A 220 -16.09 -10.88 15.00
C SER A 220 -15.91 -10.45 13.54
N LYS A 221 -16.40 -9.25 13.19
CA LYS A 221 -16.18 -8.66 11.88
C LYS A 221 -14.68 -8.36 11.66
N LEU A 222 -14.10 -8.77 10.53
CA LEU A 222 -12.70 -8.48 10.16
C LEU A 222 -12.44 -6.97 10.22
N LYS A 223 -11.50 -6.51 11.06
CA LYS A 223 -11.05 -5.11 11.06
C LYS A 223 -9.91 -4.98 10.06
N ILE A 224 -10.14 -4.23 8.99
CA ILE A 224 -9.11 -3.96 8.00
C ILE A 224 -8.71 -2.50 8.19
N ALA A 225 -7.56 -2.29 8.82
CA ALA A 225 -6.96 -0.99 8.99
C ALA A 225 -5.72 -0.90 8.09
N LEU A 226 -5.63 0.17 7.31
CA LEU A 226 -4.41 0.55 6.61
C LEU A 226 -3.71 1.63 7.45
N ARG A 227 -2.39 1.58 7.54
CA ARG A 227 -1.61 2.74 8.02
C ARG A 227 -0.96 3.41 6.81
N PRO A 228 -1.51 4.53 6.31
CA PRO A 228 -0.89 5.27 5.23
C PRO A 228 0.51 5.75 5.60
N ALA A 229 1.34 5.97 4.59
CA ALA A 229 2.66 6.57 4.77
C ALA A 229 2.54 8.06 5.15
N SER A 230 1.53 8.75 4.61
CA SER A 230 1.30 10.17 4.86
C SER A 230 0.78 10.44 6.27
N ALA A 231 1.44 11.36 6.98
CA ALA A 231 0.97 11.90 8.25
C ALA A 231 -0.39 12.64 8.12
N SER A 232 -0.82 12.93 6.89
CA SER A 232 -2.11 13.57 6.59
C SER A 232 -3.31 12.87 7.24
N PHE A 233 -3.23 11.54 7.41
CA PHE A 233 -4.32 10.72 7.94
C PHE A 233 -4.36 10.63 9.47
N GLY A 234 -3.33 11.11 10.18
CA GLY A 234 -3.31 11.11 11.64
C GLY A 234 -3.25 9.73 12.31
N GLY A 235 -3.06 8.64 11.55
CA GLY A 235 -2.97 7.29 12.10
C GLY A 235 -3.50 6.22 11.16
N GLN A 236 -4.01 5.13 11.76
CA GLN A 236 -4.66 4.07 11.01
C GLN A 236 -6.01 4.52 10.45
N VAL A 237 -6.27 4.11 9.22
CA VAL A 237 -7.51 4.36 8.49
C VAL A 237 -8.32 3.08 8.49
N ASP A 238 -9.51 3.11 9.10
CA ASP A 238 -10.46 1.99 9.04
C ASP A 238 -11.15 1.96 7.67
N LEU A 239 -10.86 0.91 6.90
CA LEU A 239 -11.41 0.75 5.56
C LEU A 239 -12.92 0.46 5.58
N LYS A 240 -13.54 0.14 6.72
CA LYS A 240 -15.01 0.01 6.79
C LYS A 240 -15.73 1.36 6.80
N ALA A 241 -15.15 2.36 7.45
CA ALA A 241 -15.74 3.71 7.50
C ALA A 241 -15.74 4.37 6.11
N ILE A 242 -14.81 3.96 5.26
CA ILE A 242 -14.63 4.36 3.87
C ILE A 242 -15.70 3.72 2.95
N TRP A 243 -16.34 2.61 3.36
CA TRP A 243 -17.11 1.73 2.46
C TRP A 243 -18.50 1.33 3.01
N ARG A 244 -19.32 2.29 3.45
CA ARG A 244 -20.68 2.02 3.98
C ARG A 244 -21.69 1.44 2.98
N GLU A 245 -21.43 1.42 1.67
CA GLU A 245 -22.47 1.10 0.67
C GLU A 245 -22.29 -0.20 -0.12
N ARG A 246 -21.24 -1.01 0.13
CA ARG A 246 -20.93 -2.18 -0.73
C ARG A 246 -20.89 -3.55 -0.04
N TRP A 247 -21.29 -3.62 1.23
CA TRP A 247 -21.32 -4.85 2.04
C TRP A 247 -22.69 -5.07 2.72
N HIS A 248 -23.78 -4.73 2.03
CA HIS A 248 -25.12 -5.16 2.38
C HIS A 248 -25.58 -6.26 1.43
#